data_AF-G3H194-F1
#
_entry.id   AF-G3H194-F1
#
_cell.length_a   1.000
_cell.length_b   1.000
_cell.length_c   1.000
_cell.angle_alpha   90.00
_cell.angle_beta   90.00
_cell.angle_gamma   90.00
#
_symmetry.space_group_name_H-M   'P 1'
#
loop_
_entity.id
_entity.type
_entity.pdbx_description
1 polymer ?
#
loop_
_entity_poly.entity_id
_entity_poly.type
_entity_poly.pdbx_seq_one_letter_code
_entity_poly.pdbx_strand_id
1 'polypeptide(L)'
;EANGPADGYAAIAQADRLTQEPESIRKWREEQKKRLQELDAASKVTEQEWREKAKKDLEEWNQRQSEQVEKNKINNRIADKAFYQQPDADTIGYVASEEAFVKESKEETPGTEWEKVAQLCDFNPKSSKQCKDVSRLRSVLMSLKQTPLSR
;
A
#
# COMPACT_ATOMS: atom_id res chain seq x y z
N GLU A 1 -68.59 -15.34 -6.14
CA GLU A 1 -68.34 -16.74 -6.53
C GLU A 1 -68.00 -17.54 -5.28
N ALA A 2 -68.46 -18.79 -5.23
CA ALA A 2 -68.71 -19.54 -4.01
C ALA A 2 -67.45 -20.00 -3.27
N ASN A 3 -67.36 -19.68 -1.97
CA ASN A 3 -66.59 -20.46 -1.01
C ASN A 3 -67.28 -21.82 -0.83
N GLY A 4 -66.86 -22.83 -1.60
CA GLY A 4 -67.34 -24.21 -1.48
C GLY A 4 -66.62 -24.99 -0.37
N PRO A 5 -67.20 -26.07 0.17
CA PRO A 5 -66.67 -26.84 1.30
C PRO A 5 -65.47 -27.75 0.95
N ALA A 6 -64.63 -27.33 0.00
CA ALA A 6 -63.59 -28.18 -0.61
C ALA A 6 -62.34 -28.39 0.27
N ASP A 7 -62.14 -27.60 1.32
CA ASP A 7 -60.91 -27.66 2.14
C ASP A 7 -60.96 -28.79 3.19
N GLY A 8 -62.15 -29.04 3.77
CA GLY A 8 -62.33 -30.13 4.74
C GLY A 8 -62.16 -31.51 4.12
N TYR A 9 -62.71 -31.73 2.91
CA TYR A 9 -62.62 -33.02 2.23
C TYR A 9 -61.20 -33.32 1.71
N ALA A 10 -60.46 -32.29 1.28
CA ALA A 10 -59.06 -32.41 0.91
C ALA A 10 -58.17 -32.73 2.11
N ALA A 11 -58.39 -32.07 3.26
CA ALA A 11 -57.68 -32.36 4.49
C ALA A 11 -57.96 -33.79 5.01
N ILE A 12 -59.22 -34.25 4.94
CA ILE A 12 -59.60 -35.62 5.31
C ILE A 12 -58.99 -36.64 4.35
N ALA A 13 -58.98 -36.39 3.03
CA ALA A 13 -58.36 -37.28 2.05
C ALA A 13 -56.83 -37.35 2.16
N GLN A 14 -56.17 -36.27 2.60
CA GLN A 14 -54.75 -36.26 2.91
C GLN A 14 -54.46 -37.05 4.21
N ALA A 15 -55.29 -36.85 5.24
CA ALA A 15 -55.19 -37.59 6.50
C ALA A 15 -55.42 -39.10 6.29
N ASP A 16 -56.42 -39.47 5.48
CA ASP A 16 -56.78 -40.86 5.21
C ASP A 16 -55.68 -41.58 4.39
N ARG A 17 -55.04 -40.86 3.48
CA ARG A 17 -53.87 -41.32 2.71
C ARG A 17 -52.64 -41.50 3.60
N LEU A 18 -52.44 -40.66 4.61
CA LEU A 18 -51.40 -40.82 5.63
C LEU A 18 -51.65 -42.02 6.55
N THR A 19 -52.91 -42.33 6.89
CA THR A 19 -53.24 -43.55 7.67
C THR A 19 -53.10 -44.85 6.88
N GLN A 20 -53.13 -44.80 5.55
CA GLN A 20 -52.92 -45.95 4.66
C GLN A 20 -51.48 -46.03 4.11
N GLU A 21 -50.59 -45.11 4.48
CA GLU A 21 -49.22 -45.09 3.97
C GLU A 21 -48.39 -46.24 4.58
N PRO A 22 -47.72 -47.07 3.75
CA PRO A 22 -46.79 -48.08 4.25
C PRO A 22 -45.66 -47.46 5.08
N GLU A 23 -45.34 -48.06 6.23
CA GLU A 23 -44.27 -47.61 7.14
C GLU A 23 -42.90 -47.42 6.44
N SER A 24 -42.64 -48.14 5.33
CA SER A 24 -41.44 -47.96 4.51
C SER A 24 -41.37 -46.59 3.85
N ILE A 25 -42.50 -46.04 3.38
CA ILE A 25 -42.57 -44.71 2.76
C ILE A 25 -42.42 -43.62 3.83
N ARG A 26 -42.98 -43.82 5.02
CA ARG A 26 -42.81 -42.90 6.16
C ARG A 26 -41.35 -42.76 6.54
N LYS A 27 -40.66 -43.89 6.76
CA LYS A 27 -39.22 -43.92 7.07
C LYS A 27 -38.40 -43.25 5.97
N TRP A 28 -38.71 -43.53 4.70
CA TRP A 28 -38.02 -42.91 3.57
C TRP A 28 -38.18 -41.38 3.55
N ARG A 29 -39.38 -40.85 3.80
CA ARG A 29 -39.59 -39.39 3.88
C ARG A 29 -38.83 -38.76 5.03
N GLU A 30 -38.82 -39.41 6.20
CA GLU A 30 -38.07 -38.95 7.37
C GLU A 30 -36.56 -38.92 7.08
N GLU A 31 -36.02 -39.98 6.46
CA GLU A 31 -34.62 -40.05 6.05
C GLU A 31 -34.25 -39.00 4.99
N GLN A 32 -35.08 -38.79 3.97
CA GLN A 32 -34.86 -37.76 2.96
C GLN A 32 -34.91 -36.36 3.57
N LYS A 33 -35.88 -36.09 4.44
CA LYS A 33 -35.99 -34.81 5.15
C LYS A 33 -34.74 -34.56 6.00
N LYS A 34 -34.25 -35.57 6.71
CA LYS A 34 -33.03 -35.48 7.51
C LYS A 34 -31.81 -35.21 6.63
N ARG A 35 -31.65 -35.92 5.52
CA ARG A 35 -30.55 -35.72 4.58
C ARG A 35 -30.54 -34.30 3.98
N LEU A 36 -31.72 -33.77 3.65
CA LEU A 36 -31.84 -32.40 3.14
C LEU A 36 -31.45 -31.38 4.21
N GLN A 37 -31.89 -31.58 5.46
CA GLN A 37 -31.49 -30.72 6.59
C GLN A 37 -29.98 -30.74 6.85
N GLU A 38 -29.33 -31.90 6.72
CA GLU A 38 -27.88 -32.02 6.85
C GLU A 38 -27.14 -31.27 5.72
N LEU A 39 -27.62 -31.36 4.48
CA LEU A 39 -27.07 -30.61 3.34
C LEU A 39 -27.25 -29.09 3.51
N ASP A 40 -28.42 -28.65 3.94
CA ASP A 40 -28.70 -27.24 4.21
C ASP A 40 -27.81 -26.70 5.34
N ALA A 41 -27.61 -27.49 6.40
CA ALA A 41 -26.72 -27.13 7.50
C ALA A 41 -25.26 -27.04 7.03
N ALA A 42 -24.79 -28.04 6.26
CA ALA A 42 -23.45 -28.03 5.70
C ALA A 42 -23.22 -26.82 4.77
N SER A 43 -24.20 -26.48 3.92
CA SER A 43 -24.14 -25.31 3.05
C SER A 43 -24.04 -24.01 3.85
N LYS A 44 -24.77 -23.88 4.96
CA LYS A 44 -24.69 -22.69 5.81
C LYS A 44 -23.33 -22.57 6.50
N VAL A 45 -22.75 -23.68 6.92
CA VAL A 45 -21.41 -23.70 7.52
C VAL A 45 -20.35 -23.27 6.51
N THR A 46 -20.34 -23.85 5.31
CA THR A 46 -19.37 -23.48 4.27
C THR A 46 -19.53 -22.02 3.84
N GLU A 47 -20.75 -21.52 3.78
CA GLU A 47 -21.04 -20.12 3.49
C GLU A 47 -20.50 -19.18 4.58
N GLN A 48 -20.61 -19.57 5.86
CA GLN A 48 -20.01 -18.82 6.98
C GLN A 48 -18.48 -18.86 6.92
N GLU A 49 -17.89 -20.03 6.71
CA GLU A 49 -16.43 -20.19 6.56
C GLU A 49 -15.89 -19.32 5.41
N TRP A 50 -16.59 -19.27 4.28
CA TRP A 50 -16.19 -18.41 3.15
C TRP A 50 -16.31 -16.93 3.47
N ARG A 51 -17.34 -16.51 4.21
CA ARG A 51 -17.46 -15.12 4.69
C ARG A 51 -16.34 -14.75 5.66
N GLU A 52 -16.04 -15.63 6.61
CA GLU A 52 -14.97 -15.41 7.58
C GLU A 52 -13.61 -15.35 6.89
N LYS A 53 -13.37 -16.26 5.93
CA LYS A 53 -12.16 -16.25 5.11
C LYS A 53 -12.03 -14.95 4.32
N ALA A 54 -13.10 -14.50 3.65
CA ALA A 54 -13.08 -13.24 2.91
C ALA A 54 -12.80 -12.05 3.82
N LYS A 55 -13.39 -12.02 5.02
CA LYS A 55 -13.13 -10.97 6.02
C LYS A 55 -11.67 -10.98 6.48
N LYS A 56 -11.12 -12.17 6.76
CA LYS A 56 -9.72 -12.33 7.16
C LYS A 56 -8.76 -11.88 6.05
N ASP A 57 -9.00 -12.30 4.81
CA ASP A 57 -8.15 -11.92 3.68
C ASP A 57 -8.17 -10.39 3.44
N LEU A 58 -9.33 -9.73 3.66
CA LEU A 58 -9.44 -8.27 3.61
C LEU A 58 -8.66 -7.58 4.74
N GLU A 59 -8.76 -8.09 5.97
CA GLU A 59 -8.04 -7.55 7.12
C GLU A 59 -6.52 -7.69 6.96
N GLU A 60 -6.05 -8.86 6.50
CA GLU A 60 -4.64 -9.08 6.17
C GLU A 60 -4.16 -8.14 5.05
N TRP A 61 -4.98 -7.89 4.03
CA TRP A 61 -4.62 -6.94 2.98
C TRP A 61 -4.47 -5.52 3.54
N ASN A 62 -5.42 -5.05 4.36
CA ASN A 62 -5.37 -3.74 5.00
C ASN A 62 -4.12 -3.61 5.90
N GLN A 63 -3.80 -4.63 6.68
CA GLN A 63 -2.61 -4.64 7.52
C GLN A 63 -1.33 -4.54 6.67
N ARG A 64 -1.19 -5.36 5.64
CA ARG A 64 -0.04 -5.31 4.71
C ARG A 64 0.08 -3.92 4.05
N GLN A 65 -1.02 -3.31 3.63
CA GLN A 65 -0.99 -1.96 3.07
C GLN A 65 -0.50 -0.93 4.08
N SER A 66 -1.01 -0.96 5.31
CA SER A 66 -0.60 -0.03 6.37
C SER A 66 0.89 -0.15 6.70
N GLU A 67 1.41 -1.38 6.79
CA GLU A 67 2.83 -1.64 7.03
C GLU A 67 3.72 -1.14 5.89
N GLN A 68 3.31 -1.34 4.63
CA GLN A 68 4.05 -0.85 3.47
C GLN A 68 4.09 0.67 3.44
N VAL A 69 2.97 1.33 3.73
CA VAL A 69 2.90 2.79 3.83
C VAL A 69 3.82 3.31 4.92
N GLU A 70 3.84 2.69 6.11
CA GLU A 70 4.75 3.13 7.17
C GLU A 70 6.22 2.88 6.86
N LYS A 71 6.57 1.74 6.25
CA LYS A 71 7.93 1.50 5.75
C LYS A 71 8.35 2.59 4.76
N ASN A 72 7.47 2.98 3.85
CA ASN A 72 7.74 4.06 2.90
C ASN A 72 7.91 5.42 3.60
N LYS A 73 7.09 5.74 4.59
CA LYS A 73 7.26 6.97 5.40
C LYS A 73 8.58 6.98 6.16
N ILE A 74 8.98 5.84 6.74
CA ILE A 74 10.27 5.70 7.42
C ILE A 74 11.41 5.89 6.43
N ASN A 75 11.36 5.27 5.25
CA ASN A 75 12.37 5.44 4.21
C ASN A 75 12.49 6.90 3.76
N ASN A 76 11.37 7.59 3.55
CA ASN A 76 11.37 9.03 3.22
C ASN A 76 11.97 9.86 4.37
N ARG A 77 11.64 9.55 5.63
CA ARG A 77 12.26 10.22 6.79
C ARG A 77 13.76 9.96 6.90
N ILE A 78 14.23 8.77 6.53
CA ILE A 78 15.66 8.47 6.48
C ILE A 78 16.32 9.24 5.35
N ALA A 79 15.70 9.31 4.18
CA ALA A 79 16.19 10.11 3.06
C ALA A 79 16.27 11.59 3.43
N ASP A 80 15.23 12.14 4.08
CA ASP A 80 15.25 13.52 4.60
C ASP A 80 16.36 13.70 5.63
N LYS A 81 16.50 12.80 6.61
CA LYS A 81 17.59 12.89 7.60
C LYS A 81 18.97 12.81 6.96
N ALA A 82 19.15 11.92 5.97
CA ALA A 82 20.40 11.81 5.23
C ALA A 82 20.66 13.06 4.41
N PHE A 83 19.62 13.67 3.83
CA PHE A 83 19.68 14.97 3.18
C PHE A 83 20.18 16.02 4.17
N TYR A 84 19.53 16.22 5.32
CA TYR A 84 19.93 17.20 6.35
C TYR A 84 21.27 16.93 7.06
N GLN A 85 21.87 15.76 6.88
CA GLN A 85 23.22 15.44 7.40
C GLN A 85 24.33 15.77 6.39
N GLN A 86 24.00 16.10 5.13
CA GLN A 86 25.01 16.54 4.18
C GLN A 86 25.57 17.91 4.57
N PRO A 87 26.88 18.17 4.39
CA PRO A 87 27.51 19.45 4.75
C PRO A 87 26.82 20.69 4.15
N ASP A 88 26.20 20.54 2.98
CA ASP A 88 25.55 21.63 2.24
C ASP A 88 24.01 21.55 2.27
N ALA A 89 23.43 20.70 3.12
CA ALA A 89 21.98 20.52 3.20
C ALA A 89 21.25 21.78 3.65
N ASP A 90 21.88 22.53 4.55
CA ASP A 90 21.40 23.83 5.02
C ASP A 90 21.45 24.90 3.91
N THR A 91 22.29 24.71 2.89
CA THR A 91 22.43 25.59 1.73
C THR A 91 21.39 25.30 0.63
N ILE A 92 20.91 24.06 0.54
CA ILE A 92 19.87 23.66 -0.44
C ILE A 92 18.45 23.77 0.17
N GLY A 93 18.30 23.60 1.48
CA GLY A 93 17.06 23.81 2.24
C GLY A 93 16.74 25.29 2.55
N TYR A 94 17.36 26.22 1.82
CA TYR A 94 17.44 27.66 2.11
C TYR A 94 16.10 28.41 1.90
N VAL A 95 15.12 28.11 2.74
CA VAL A 95 13.99 29.01 3.05
C VAL A 95 13.99 29.41 4.53
N ALA A 96 14.84 28.84 5.40
CA ALA A 96 14.63 28.96 6.85
C ALA A 96 15.76 29.52 7.75
N SER A 97 16.97 29.87 7.29
CA SER A 97 17.94 30.47 8.22
C SER A 97 19.01 31.36 7.57
N GLU A 98 18.84 32.68 7.70
CA GLU A 98 19.91 33.68 7.48
C GLU A 98 21.14 33.45 8.40
N GLU A 99 21.00 32.68 9.49
CA GLU A 99 22.08 32.45 10.47
C GLU A 99 23.18 31.49 9.98
N ALA A 100 22.90 30.57 9.05
CA ALA A 100 23.88 29.61 8.55
C ALA A 100 24.85 30.24 7.54
N PHE A 101 24.35 31.14 6.68
CA PHE A 101 25.15 31.93 5.74
C PHE A 101 26.24 32.75 6.45
N VAL A 102 25.92 33.27 7.63
CA VAL A 102 26.84 34.09 8.44
C VAL A 102 27.90 33.24 9.18
N LYS A 103 27.66 31.94 9.34
CA LYS A 103 28.60 31.04 10.04
C LYS A 103 29.60 30.41 9.07
N GLU A 104 29.16 30.05 7.86
CA GLU A 104 30.06 29.60 6.80
C GLU A 104 30.94 30.74 6.26
N SER A 105 30.44 31.98 6.24
CA SER A 105 31.26 33.17 5.93
C SER A 105 32.33 33.49 6.99
N LYS A 106 32.33 32.80 8.14
CA LYS A 106 33.31 33.00 9.22
C LYS A 106 34.39 31.93 9.28
N GLU A 107 34.17 30.76 8.69
CA GLU A 107 35.22 29.77 8.41
C GLU A 107 35.68 29.88 6.94
N GLU A 108 36.06 31.10 6.53
CA GLU A 108 36.81 31.33 5.30
C GLU A 108 38.27 30.90 5.50
N THR A 109 38.54 29.60 5.46
CA THR A 109 39.91 29.13 5.25
C THR A 109 40.29 29.48 3.80
N PRO A 110 41.24 30.42 3.59
CA PRO A 110 41.59 30.87 2.25
C PRO A 110 42.08 29.69 1.40
N GLY A 111 41.49 29.49 0.22
CA GLY A 111 41.85 28.41 -0.71
C GLY A 111 40.78 27.32 -0.91
N THR A 112 39.70 27.31 -0.12
CA THR A 112 38.60 26.32 -0.24
C THR A 112 37.46 26.76 -1.17
N GLU A 113 37.49 27.99 -1.67
CA GLU A 113 36.38 28.59 -2.42
C GLU A 113 36.05 27.82 -3.71
N TRP A 114 37.08 27.34 -4.44
CA TRP A 114 36.88 26.58 -5.67
C TRP A 114 36.47 25.12 -5.44
N GLU A 115 36.81 24.55 -4.28
CA GLU A 115 36.32 23.24 -3.85
C GLU A 115 34.79 23.27 -3.68
N LYS A 116 34.28 24.31 -3.00
CA LYS A 116 32.84 24.54 -2.79
C LYS A 116 32.10 24.76 -4.11
N VAL A 117 32.64 25.63 -4.99
CA VAL A 117 32.06 25.88 -6.32
C VAL A 117 31.99 24.58 -7.14
N ALA A 118 33.02 23.73 -7.06
CA ALA A 118 33.05 22.48 -7.79
C ALA A 118 32.10 21.40 -7.23
N GLN A 119 31.79 21.42 -5.94
CA GLN A 119 30.78 20.52 -5.35
C GLN A 119 29.36 20.86 -5.82
N LEU A 120 29.07 22.14 -6.04
CA LEU A 120 27.78 22.62 -6.54
C LEU A 120 27.59 22.45 -8.06
N CYS A 121 28.68 22.24 -8.81
CA CYS A 121 28.63 22.10 -10.27
C CYS A 121 28.53 20.64 -10.71
N ASP A 122 27.52 20.30 -11.51
CA ASP A 122 27.43 18.98 -12.15
C ASP A 122 28.38 18.86 -13.37
N PHE A 123 29.52 18.21 -13.13
CA PHE A 123 30.53 17.92 -14.15
C PHE A 123 30.27 16.63 -14.93
N ASN A 124 29.14 15.94 -14.72
CA ASN A 124 28.82 14.73 -15.46
C ASN A 124 28.67 15.05 -16.96
N PRO A 125 29.52 14.50 -17.86
CA PRO A 125 29.41 14.75 -19.29
C PRO A 125 28.07 14.32 -19.88
N LYS A 126 27.36 13.40 -19.21
CA LYS A 126 26.08 12.83 -19.65
C LYS A 126 24.85 13.62 -19.22
N SER A 127 24.97 14.57 -18.27
CA SER A 127 23.84 15.38 -17.80
C SER A 127 23.61 16.63 -18.65
N SER A 128 24.56 16.98 -19.51
CA SER A 128 24.52 18.16 -20.37
C SER A 128 23.53 18.01 -21.53
N LYS A 129 22.24 18.27 -21.29
CA LYS A 129 21.20 18.36 -22.34
C LYS A 129 21.26 19.67 -23.15
N GLN A 130 22.26 20.52 -22.92
CA GLN A 130 22.31 21.87 -23.49
C GLN A 130 23.22 21.94 -24.73
N CYS A 131 22.81 22.74 -25.72
CA CYS A 131 23.51 22.98 -27.00
C CYS A 131 24.82 23.77 -26.85
N LYS A 132 25.06 24.42 -25.70
CA LYS A 132 26.25 25.24 -25.48
C LYS A 132 27.41 24.35 -25.04
N ASP A 133 28.51 24.41 -25.79
CA ASP A 133 29.75 23.78 -25.36
C ASP A 133 30.31 24.50 -24.13
N VAL A 134 30.22 23.82 -22.98
CA VAL A 134 30.76 24.29 -21.71
C VAL A 134 32.04 23.53 -21.32
N SER A 135 32.66 22.78 -22.24
CA SER A 135 33.87 21.99 -21.97
C SER A 135 35.02 22.85 -21.46
N ARG A 136 35.16 24.08 -22.01
CA ARG A 136 36.17 25.04 -21.55
C ARG A 136 35.90 25.52 -20.12
N LEU A 137 34.64 25.85 -19.79
CA LEU A 137 34.25 26.24 -18.44
C LEU A 137 34.48 25.09 -17.45
N ARG A 138 34.10 23.86 -17.82
CA ARG A 138 34.34 22.66 -17.02
C ARG A 138 35.83 22.44 -16.75
N SER A 139 36.66 22.57 -17.78
CA SER A 139 38.12 22.45 -17.66
C SER A 139 38.71 23.49 -16.70
N VAL A 140 38.28 24.75 -16.80
CA VAL A 140 38.75 25.83 -15.91
C VAL A 140 38.33 25.56 -14.45
N LEU A 141 37.06 25.22 -14.21
CA LEU A 141 36.58 24.95 -12.84
C LEU A 141 37.26 23.72 -12.21
N MET A 142 37.49 22.67 -12.99
CA MET A 142 38.23 21.48 -12.51
C MET A 142 39.69 21.79 -12.19
N SER A 143 40.34 22.63 -12.99
CA SER A 143 41.71 23.09 -12.72
C SER A 143 41.78 23.89 -11.42
N LEU A 144 40.82 24.78 -11.18
CA LEU A 144 40.77 25.62 -9.99
C LEU A 144 40.46 24.81 -8.72
N LYS A 145 39.70 23.71 -8.85
CA LYS A 145 39.51 22.72 -7.77
C LYS A 145 40.82 22.00 -7.41
N GLN A 146 41.55 21.51 -8.42
CA GLN A 146 42.75 20.69 -8.22
C GLN A 146 43.98 21.51 -7.81
N THR A 147 44.03 22.77 -8.24
CA THR A 147 45.15 23.68 -7.99
C THR A 147 44.58 25.01 -7.51
N PRO A 148 44.52 25.21 -6.19
CA PRO A 148 44.14 26.49 -5.62
C PRO A 148 45.04 27.59 -6.18
N LEU A 149 44.45 28.74 -6.50
CA LEU A 149 45.23 29.90 -6.93
C LEU A 149 46.16 30.31 -5.79
N SER A 150 47.47 30.26 -6.03
CA SER A 150 48.47 30.81 -5.10
C SER A 150 48.15 32.29 -4.91
N ARG A 151 47.86 32.69 -3.66
CA ARG A 151 47.76 34.09 -3.26
C ARG A 151 49.12 34.58 -2.77
#